data_AF-A0A7L7KXE4-F1
#
_entry.id   AF-A0A7L7KXE4-F1
#
_cell.length_a   1.000
_cell.length_b   1.000
_cell.length_c   1.000
_cell.angle_alpha   90.00
_cell.angle_beta   90.00
_cell.angle_gamma   90.00
#
_symmetry.space_group_name_H-M   'P 1'
#
loop_
_entity.id
_entity.type
_entity.pdbx_description
1 polymer ?
#
loop_
_entity_poly.entity_id
_entity_poly.type
_entity_poly.pdbx_seq_one_letter_code
_entity_poly.pdbx_strand_id
1 'polypeptide(L)'
;MQAIEDDIFIRLSHAKKDTYQIDTREFDKDDRILKILKLVYENKKVISLLLGDFGDPRFHERFITYSTQKGLKVIEDSNEFNDLDQRQKELLIQYISSALVGLIAYWIRHPEMTVEELYNFFEELFLNGITSLTAK
;
A
#
# COMPACT_ATOMS: atom_id res chain seq x y z
N MET A 1 -7.26 -21.41 6.95
CA MET A 1 -7.35 -20.19 6.10
C MET A 1 -7.09 -18.95 6.94
N GLN A 2 -7.92 -18.65 7.94
CA GLN A 2 -7.72 -17.54 8.89
C GLN A 2 -6.29 -17.39 9.45
N ALA A 3 -5.69 -18.48 9.95
CA ALA A 3 -4.33 -18.43 10.51
C ALA A 3 -3.24 -18.04 9.50
N ILE A 4 -3.44 -18.31 8.21
CA ILE A 4 -2.51 -17.94 7.14
C ILE A 4 -2.64 -16.45 6.81
N GLU A 5 -3.86 -15.93 6.78
CA GLU A 5 -4.11 -14.50 6.60
C GLU A 5 -3.54 -13.71 7.78
N ASP A 6 -3.75 -14.18 9.00
CA ASP A 6 -3.25 -13.53 10.20
C ASP A 6 -1.71 -13.47 10.20
N ASP A 7 -1.03 -14.53 9.75
CA ASP A 7 0.44 -14.54 9.56
C ASP A 7 0.90 -13.48 8.56
N ILE A 8 0.21 -13.34 7.42
CA ILE A 8 0.51 -12.31 6.42
C ILE A 8 0.42 -10.91 7.05
N PHE A 9 -0.65 -10.62 7.80
CA PHE A 9 -0.82 -9.30 8.44
C PHE A 9 0.17 -9.04 9.58
N ILE A 10 0.56 -10.09 10.32
CA ILE A 10 1.64 -9.99 11.32
C ILE A 10 2.93 -9.60 10.63
N ARG A 11 3.33 -10.30 9.55
CA ARG A 11 4.56 -10.00 8.79
C ARG A 11 4.58 -8.58 8.23
N LEU A 12 3.44 -8.09 7.73
CA LEU A 12 3.28 -6.70 7.28
C LEU A 12 3.44 -5.70 8.45
N SER A 13 3.01 -6.06 9.66
CA SER A 13 3.02 -5.14 10.81
C SER A 13 4.40 -4.90 11.43
N HIS A 14 5.36 -5.80 11.20
CA HIS A 14 6.73 -5.70 11.71
C HIS A 14 7.61 -4.72 10.91
N ALA A 15 7.07 -4.04 9.89
CA ALA A 15 7.76 -2.95 9.20
C ALA A 15 7.97 -1.76 10.17
N LYS A 16 9.25 -1.46 10.46
CA LYS A 16 9.71 -0.35 11.33
C LYS A 16 9.11 1.01 10.93
N LYS A 17 9.06 1.92 11.91
CA LYS A 17 8.50 3.30 11.83
C LYS A 17 9.31 4.14 10.83
N ASP A 18 8.64 4.82 9.88
CA ASP A 18 9.31 5.65 8.86
C ASP A 18 8.86 7.11 8.94
N THR A 19 9.73 7.99 8.46
CA THR A 19 9.44 9.38 8.09
C THR A 19 9.42 9.45 6.56
N TYR A 20 8.26 9.73 5.96
CA TYR A 20 8.17 9.95 4.51
C TYR A 20 8.93 11.24 4.15
N GLN A 21 9.84 11.20 3.17
CA GLN A 21 10.57 12.37 2.68
C GLN A 21 10.38 12.49 1.18
N ILE A 22 9.57 13.45 0.74
CA ILE A 22 9.23 13.68 -0.68
C ILE A 22 10.45 14.14 -1.52
N ASP A 23 11.50 14.69 -0.88
CA ASP A 23 12.54 15.46 -1.58
C ASP A 23 13.69 14.63 -2.19
N THR A 24 13.88 13.38 -1.81
CA THR A 24 14.97 12.55 -2.32
C THR A 24 14.43 11.33 -3.03
N ARG A 25 14.48 11.33 -4.37
CA ARG A 25 14.23 10.15 -5.23
C ARG A 25 15.28 9.04 -5.04
N GLU A 26 15.74 8.82 -3.81
CA GLU A 26 16.63 7.74 -3.43
C GLU A 26 15.78 6.63 -2.79
N PHE A 27 16.02 5.39 -3.21
CA PHE A 27 15.36 4.21 -2.64
C PHE A 27 15.64 4.11 -1.15
N ASP A 28 14.65 4.47 -0.32
CA ASP A 28 14.67 4.04 1.07
C ASP A 28 14.35 2.56 1.12
N LYS A 29 15.32 1.74 1.55
CA LYS A 29 15.11 0.30 1.80
C LYS A 29 14.03 0.07 2.86
N ASP A 30 13.65 1.12 3.59
CA ASP A 30 12.58 1.08 4.56
C ASP A 30 11.17 1.41 4.03
N ASP A 31 10.99 1.70 2.73
CA ASP A 31 9.66 2.00 2.15
C ASP A 31 8.62 0.87 2.38
N ARG A 32 7.48 1.24 2.97
CA ARG A 32 6.41 0.31 3.37
C ARG A 32 5.69 -0.29 2.18
N ILE A 33 5.47 0.47 1.12
CA ILE A 33 4.80 -0.01 -0.08
C ILE A 33 5.69 -1.04 -0.76
N LEU A 34 6.99 -0.75 -0.91
CA LEU A 34 7.94 -1.71 -1.46
C LEU A 34 8.00 -3.00 -0.62
N LYS A 35 7.98 -2.89 0.72
CA LYS A 35 7.91 -4.06 1.62
C LYS A 35 6.61 -4.85 1.44
N ILE A 36 5.46 -4.17 1.30
CA ILE A 36 4.16 -4.82 1.03
C ILE A 36 4.25 -5.61 -0.29
N LEU A 37 4.76 -4.99 -1.36
CA LEU A 37 4.89 -5.63 -2.67
C LEU A 37 5.83 -6.83 -2.65
N LYS A 38 6.96 -6.74 -1.94
CA LYS A 38 7.88 -7.88 -1.72
C LYS A 38 7.19 -9.02 -0.97
N LEU A 39 6.47 -8.72 0.12
CA LEU A 39 5.75 -9.73 0.89
C LEU A 39 4.65 -10.40 0.06
N VAL A 40 3.94 -9.65 -0.77
CA VAL A 40 2.96 -10.21 -1.71
C VAL A 40 3.65 -11.16 -2.68
N TYR A 41 4.80 -10.77 -3.25
CA TYR A 41 5.55 -11.61 -4.18
C TYR A 41 6.02 -12.92 -3.55
N GLU A 42 6.61 -12.85 -2.35
CA GLU A 42 7.09 -14.01 -1.59
C GLU A 42 5.96 -15.00 -1.30
N ASN A 43 4.74 -14.50 -1.09
CA ASN A 43 3.56 -15.30 -0.78
C ASN A 43 2.60 -15.46 -1.98
N LYS A 44 3.05 -15.20 -3.22
CA LYS A 44 2.18 -15.07 -4.40
C LYS A 44 1.21 -16.23 -4.62
N LYS A 45 1.61 -17.46 -4.29
CA LYS A 45 0.72 -18.64 -4.39
C LYS A 45 -0.51 -18.48 -3.49
N VAL A 46 -0.30 -18.12 -2.23
CA VAL A 46 -1.39 -17.92 -1.26
C VAL A 46 -2.18 -16.67 -1.62
N ILE A 47 -1.51 -15.56 -1.93
CA ILE A 47 -2.21 -14.31 -2.27
C ILE A 47 -3.04 -14.48 -3.55
N SER A 48 -2.59 -15.25 -4.54
CA SER A 48 -3.39 -15.55 -5.74
C SER A 48 -4.68 -16.30 -5.47
N LEU A 49 -4.70 -17.14 -4.43
CA LEU A 49 -5.92 -17.82 -3.98
C LEU A 49 -6.87 -16.88 -3.22
N LEU A 50 -6.34 -15.83 -2.60
CA LEU A 50 -7.11 -14.90 -1.76
C LEU A 50 -7.60 -13.67 -2.54
N LEU A 51 -6.83 -13.19 -3.53
CA LEU A 51 -7.12 -12.00 -4.34
C LEU A 51 -7.41 -12.29 -5.83
N GLY A 52 -7.40 -13.56 -6.25
CA GLY A 52 -7.76 -13.95 -7.62
C GLY A 52 -9.26 -13.87 -7.90
N ASP A 53 -9.69 -14.27 -9.09
CA ASP A 53 -11.09 -14.15 -9.55
C ASP A 53 -12.10 -14.95 -8.69
N PHE A 54 -11.62 -15.97 -7.97
CA PHE A 54 -12.38 -16.77 -7.00
C PHE A 54 -11.88 -16.57 -5.56
N GLY A 55 -11.17 -15.46 -5.32
CA GLY A 55 -10.61 -15.10 -4.03
C GLY A 55 -11.67 -14.78 -2.97
N ASP A 56 -11.24 -14.60 -1.72
CA ASP A 56 -12.13 -14.25 -0.62
C ASP A 56 -12.36 -12.73 -0.60
N PRO A 57 -13.59 -12.24 -0.87
CA PRO A 57 -13.88 -10.81 -0.83
C PRO A 57 -13.57 -10.18 0.53
N ARG A 58 -13.64 -10.96 1.62
CA ARG A 58 -13.32 -10.50 2.98
C ARG A 58 -11.83 -10.26 3.15
N PHE A 59 -10.98 -11.05 2.47
CA PHE A 59 -9.54 -10.80 2.49
C PHE A 59 -9.20 -9.50 1.76
N HIS A 60 -9.84 -9.25 0.61
CA HIS A 60 -9.68 -7.99 -0.13
C HIS A 60 -10.06 -6.77 0.73
N GLU A 61 -11.25 -6.79 1.34
CA GLU A 61 -11.72 -5.72 2.23
C GLU A 61 -10.81 -5.54 3.46
N ARG A 62 -10.37 -6.65 4.05
CA ARG A 62 -9.46 -6.65 5.20
C ARG A 62 -8.10 -6.06 4.84
N PHE A 63 -7.58 -6.33 3.64
CA PHE A 63 -6.32 -5.79 3.18
C PHE A 63 -6.43 -4.27 2.95
N ILE A 64 -7.51 -3.80 2.33
CA ILE A 64 -7.78 -2.36 2.20
C ILE A 64 -7.85 -1.72 3.59
N THR A 65 -8.66 -2.28 4.50
CA THR A 65 -8.82 -1.76 5.87
C THR A 65 -7.49 -1.69 6.62
N TYR A 66 -6.67 -2.73 6.53
CA TYR A 66 -5.35 -2.76 7.14
C TYR A 66 -4.45 -1.64 6.59
N SER A 67 -4.39 -1.50 5.27
CA SER A 67 -3.60 -0.47 4.59
C SER A 67 -4.07 0.93 4.95
N THR A 68 -5.38 1.17 4.99
CA THR A 68 -6.00 2.44 5.39
C THR A 68 -5.61 2.81 6.81
N GLN A 69 -5.76 1.89 7.77
CA GLN A 69 -5.43 2.14 9.18
C GLN A 69 -3.94 2.43 9.41
N LYS A 70 -3.06 1.73 8.67
CA LYS A 70 -1.61 1.96 8.76
C LYS A 70 -1.21 3.26 8.11
N GLY A 71 -1.75 3.56 6.93
CA GLY A 71 -1.46 4.76 6.20
C GLY A 71 -1.99 6.03 6.87
N LEU A 72 -3.14 5.96 7.54
CA LEU A 72 -3.70 7.12 8.25
C LEU A 72 -2.75 7.59 9.34
N LYS A 73 -2.14 6.65 10.08
CA LYS A 73 -1.11 6.98 11.10
C LYS A 73 0.11 7.66 10.50
N VAL A 74 0.53 7.27 9.29
CA VAL A 74 1.67 7.89 8.59
C VAL A 74 1.33 9.33 8.20
N ILE A 75 0.12 9.56 7.68
CA ILE A 75 -0.35 10.89 7.29
C ILE A 75 -0.56 11.80 8.51
N GLU A 76 -1.06 11.26 9.62
CA GLU A 76 -1.26 12.00 10.87
C GLU A 76 0.07 12.41 11.53
N ASP A 77 1.12 11.59 11.39
CA ASP A 77 2.46 11.88 11.93
C ASP A 77 3.30 12.79 11.00
N SER A 78 2.81 13.13 9.79
CA SER A 78 3.55 13.95 8.80
C SER A 78 3.03 15.39 8.70
N ASN A 79 3.95 16.35 8.65
CA ASN A 79 3.63 17.77 8.45
C ASN A 79 3.17 18.10 7.03
N GLU A 80 3.45 17.24 6.04
CA GLU A 80 3.14 17.46 4.62
C GLU A 80 1.63 17.52 4.35
N PHE A 81 0.83 16.95 5.25
CA PHE A 81 -0.63 16.85 5.11
C PHE A 81 -1.38 17.76 6.10
N ASN A 82 -0.69 18.71 6.76
CA ASN A 82 -1.31 19.60 7.74
C ASN A 82 -2.41 20.51 7.15
N ASP A 83 -2.36 20.77 5.84
CA ASP A 83 -3.36 21.55 5.12
C ASP A 83 -4.66 20.80 4.82
N LEU A 84 -4.68 19.48 5.04
CA LEU A 84 -5.86 18.65 4.85
C LEU A 84 -6.64 18.51 6.15
N ASP A 85 -7.96 18.61 6.10
CA ASP A 85 -8.83 18.23 7.21
C ASP A 85 -8.86 16.70 7.41
N GLN A 86 -9.39 16.23 8.55
CA GLN A 86 -9.41 14.81 8.89
C GLN A 86 -10.16 13.97 7.85
N ARG A 87 -11.26 14.48 7.31
CA ARG A 87 -12.06 13.77 6.31
C ARG A 87 -11.28 13.65 4.99
N GLN A 88 -10.55 14.69 4.59
CA GLN A 88 -9.69 14.67 3.42
C GLN A 88 -8.56 13.65 3.58
N LYS A 89 -7.94 13.57 4.75
CA LYS A 89 -6.92 12.56 5.07
C LYS A 89 -7.47 11.13 4.99
N GLU A 90 -8.64 10.89 5.59
CA GLU A 90 -9.33 9.59 5.53
C GLU A 90 -9.68 9.18 4.09
N LEU A 91 -10.23 10.10 3.30
CA LEU A 91 -10.58 9.85 1.90
C LEU A 91 -9.34 9.58 1.04
N LEU A 92 -8.29 10.38 1.23
CA LEU A 92 -7.01 10.20 0.55
C LEU A 92 -6.47 8.80 0.83
N ILE A 93 -6.39 8.39 2.09
CA ILE A 93 -5.79 7.09 2.41
C ILE A 93 -6.65 5.90 2.01
N GLN A 94 -7.98 6.06 2.02
CA GLN A 94 -8.90 5.04 1.52
C GLN A 94 -8.72 4.86 0.02
N TYR A 95 -8.57 5.95 -0.73
CA TYR A 95 -8.31 5.93 -2.17
C TYR A 95 -7.00 5.20 -2.47
N ILE A 96 -5.90 5.60 -1.82
CA ILE A 96 -4.57 5.01 -2.01
C ILE A 96 -4.58 3.51 -1.70
N SER A 97 -5.18 3.13 -0.57
CA SER A 97 -5.23 1.74 -0.11
C SER A 97 -6.03 0.87 -1.08
N SER A 98 -7.14 1.40 -1.60
CA SER A 98 -7.95 0.70 -2.60
C SER A 98 -7.21 0.56 -3.93
N ALA A 99 -6.51 1.61 -4.37
CA ALA A 99 -5.70 1.61 -5.59
C ALA A 99 -4.54 0.60 -5.49
N LEU A 100 -3.82 0.57 -4.36
CA LEU A 100 -2.73 -0.37 -4.11
C LEU A 100 -3.22 -1.82 -4.17
N VAL A 101 -4.32 -2.14 -3.47
CA VAL A 101 -4.84 -3.51 -3.45
C VAL A 101 -5.36 -3.92 -4.83
N GLY A 102 -6.01 -3.01 -5.56
CA GLY A 102 -6.42 -3.25 -6.94
C GLY A 102 -5.23 -3.51 -7.87
N LEU A 103 -4.15 -2.73 -7.74
CA LEU A 103 -2.91 -2.91 -8.49
C LEU A 103 -2.27 -4.27 -8.18
N ILE A 104 -2.21 -4.67 -6.90
CA ILE A 104 -1.71 -5.98 -6.48
C ILE A 104 -2.56 -7.11 -7.07
N ALA A 105 -3.89 -7.01 -7.02
CA ALA A 105 -4.79 -8.02 -7.57
C ALA A 105 -4.64 -8.17 -9.10
N TYR A 106 -4.38 -7.07 -9.81
CA TYR A 106 -4.02 -7.11 -11.23
C TYR A 106 -2.67 -7.80 -11.44
N TRP A 107 -1.64 -7.35 -10.74
CA TRP A 107 -0.26 -7.83 -10.91
C TRP A 107 -0.10 -9.33 -10.63
N ILE A 108 -0.86 -9.88 -9.67
CA ILE A 108 -0.82 -11.32 -9.40
C ILE A 108 -1.26 -12.16 -10.61
N ARG A 109 -2.17 -11.63 -11.43
CA ARG A 109 -2.65 -12.28 -12.66
C ARG A 109 -1.76 -11.98 -13.86
N HIS A 110 -1.01 -10.88 -13.78
CA HIS A 110 -0.13 -10.34 -14.81
C HIS A 110 1.26 -10.06 -14.20
N PRO A 111 2.05 -11.12 -13.88
CA PRO A 111 3.31 -10.99 -13.17
C PRO A 111 4.49 -10.66 -14.10
N GLU A 112 4.24 -9.97 -15.22
CA GLU A 112 5.29 -9.57 -16.16
C GLU A 112 6.17 -8.45 -15.60
N MET A 113 5.61 -7.61 -14.72
CA MET A 113 6.36 -6.57 -14.02
C MET A 113 7.10 -7.14 -12.81
N THR A 114 8.33 -6.68 -12.61
CA THR A 114 9.09 -6.88 -11.37
C THR A 114 8.45 -6.10 -10.21
N VAL A 115 8.82 -6.44 -8.98
CA VAL A 115 8.38 -5.71 -7.78
C VAL A 115 8.78 -4.24 -7.86
N GLU A 116 10.00 -3.99 -8.33
CA GLU A 116 10.59 -2.65 -8.46
C GLU A 116 9.87 -1.82 -9.53
N GLU A 117 9.56 -2.41 -10.69
CA GLU A 117 8.78 -1.71 -11.74
C GLU A 117 7.37 -1.35 -11.26
N LEU A 118 6.72 -2.25 -10.52
CA LEU A 118 5.38 -2.00 -9.97
C LEU A 118 5.40 -0.91 -8.89
N TYR A 119 6.42 -0.93 -8.03
CA TYR A 119 6.64 0.10 -7.02
C TYR A 119 6.83 1.47 -7.67
N ASN A 120 7.75 1.59 -8.64
CA ASN A 120 8.03 2.84 -9.34
C ASN A 120 6.76 3.38 -10.01
N PHE A 121 5.99 2.52 -10.70
CA PHE A 121 4.72 2.90 -11.30
C PHE A 121 3.74 3.46 -10.27
N PHE A 122 3.58 2.79 -9.13
CA PHE A 122 2.69 3.23 -8.06
C PHE A 122 3.14 4.55 -7.44
N GLU A 123 4.45 4.68 -7.16
CA GLU A 123 5.05 5.88 -6.59
C GLU A 123 4.91 7.08 -7.53
N GLU A 124 5.20 6.93 -8.82
CA GLU A 124 5.04 8.01 -9.81
C GLU A 124 3.59 8.50 -9.90
N LEU A 125 2.62 7.58 -9.92
CA LEU A 125 1.20 7.92 -9.90
C LEU A 125 0.82 8.67 -8.63
N PHE A 126 1.36 8.21 -7.50
CA PHE A 126 1.00 8.73 -6.19
C PHE A 126 1.64 10.09 -5.91
N LEU A 127 2.94 10.26 -6.17
CA LEU A 127 3.65 11.52 -6.01
C LEU A 127 3.01 12.64 -6.84
N ASN A 128 2.74 12.37 -8.12
CA ASN A 128 2.08 13.36 -8.98
C ASN A 128 0.66 13.71 -8.47
N GLY A 129 -0.06 12.71 -7.95
CA GLY A 129 -1.38 12.91 -7.35
C GLY A 129 -1.35 13.72 -6.05
N ILE A 130 -0.46 13.40 -5.11
CA ILE A 130 -0.29 14.14 -3.85
C ILE A 130 0.14 15.57 -4.13
N THR A 131 1.16 15.78 -4.97
CA THR A 131 1.65 17.12 -5.27
C THR A 131 0.53 18.01 -5.80
N SER A 132 -0.36 17.48 -6.65
CA SER A 132 -1.53 18.23 -7.11
C SER A 132 -2.55 18.55 -5.99
N LEU A 133 -2.63 17.73 -4.95
CA LEU A 133 -3.58 17.88 -3.85
C LEU A 133 -3.05 18.79 -2.73
N THR A 134 -1.74 18.78 -2.49
CA THR A 134 -1.07 19.56 -1.44
C THR A 134 -0.49 20.88 -1.93
N ALA A 135 -0.33 21.07 -3.25
CA ALA A 135 0.03 22.36 -3.82
C ALA A 135 -1.11 23.37 -3.64
N LYS A 136 -0.92 24.31 -2.70
CA LYS A 136 -1.67 25.57 -2.64
C LYS A 136 -0.88 26.69 -3.30
#